data_AF-A0A285QSD2-F1
#
_entry.id   AF-A0A285QSD2-F1
#
_cell.length_a   1.000
_cell.length_b   1.000
_cell.length_c   1.000
_cell.angle_alpha   90.00
_cell.angle_beta   90.00
_cell.angle_gamma   90.00
#
_symmetry.space_group_name_H-M   'P 1'
#
loop_
_entity.id
_entity.type
_entity.pdbx_description
1 polymer ?
#
loop_
_entity_poly.entity_id
_entity_poly.type
_entity_poly.pdbx_seq_one_letter_code
_entity_poly.pdbx_strand_id
1 'polypeptide(L)'
;MGSPIVLRRRLGGELGKLRASRELNAKDVAAALGWSASKLSRIESGLVPLQERDAARLLAHYGVTSPDEVKHFLSLTRQSRQQGWWHAYGEAVPERFRAYVGFESDATKILTFQCELLPGLLQTEAYARNVMRSMQPTESAGEIERRLALRMERQRILDRQDPPQIWAIIGEAAIRRPVGGNAVMAEQLRHIADLAEERPNITVQVLPFSAGAHASMGASFSILFFSDIPGSIVYSETITSKTYVEDQAEIARHEDVFHRLMASSVQPEKAITRLRNVAEEYGI
;
A
#
# COMPACT_ATOMS: atom_id res chain seq x y z
N MET A 1 12.25 11.95 -2.49
CA MET A 1 11.06 12.76 -2.86
C MET A 1 9.88 11.83 -2.85
N GLY A 2 8.76 12.25 -2.24
CA GLY A 2 7.56 11.42 -2.21
C GLY A 2 6.92 11.23 -3.59
N SER A 3 6.31 10.08 -3.79
CA SER A 3 5.37 9.74 -4.84
C SER A 3 4.31 10.84 -5.03
N PRO A 4 3.92 11.14 -6.28
CA PRO A 4 2.88 12.14 -6.57
C PRO A 4 1.57 11.92 -5.80
N ILE A 5 1.23 10.67 -5.46
CA ILE A 5 0.03 10.33 -4.70
C ILE A 5 0.16 10.75 -3.23
N VAL A 6 1.27 10.45 -2.58
CA VAL A 6 1.53 10.87 -1.20
C VAL A 6 1.72 12.37 -1.12
N LEU A 7 2.39 12.99 -2.09
CA LEU A 7 2.49 14.45 -2.17
C LEU A 7 1.12 15.13 -2.33
N ARG A 8 0.19 14.51 -3.07
CA ARG A 8 -1.18 15.00 -3.19
C ARG A 8 -1.93 14.91 -1.87
N ARG A 9 -1.73 13.82 -1.13
CA ARG A 9 -2.29 13.64 0.21
C ARG A 9 -1.68 14.61 1.22
N ARG A 10 -0.38 14.83 1.15
CA ARG A 10 0.33 15.84 1.96
C ARG A 10 -0.26 17.22 1.73
N LEU A 11 -0.35 17.62 0.46
CA LEU A 11 -0.96 18.88 0.04
C LEU A 11 -2.39 19.01 0.57
N GLY A 12 -3.23 17.98 0.38
CA GLY A 12 -4.61 17.99 0.89
C GLY A 12 -4.68 18.16 2.40
N GLY A 13 -3.88 17.38 3.14
CA GLY A 13 -3.86 17.43 4.60
C GLY A 13 -3.33 18.76 5.15
N GLU A 14 -2.30 19.34 4.55
CA GLU A 14 -1.80 20.68 4.90
C GLU A 14 -2.84 21.76 4.59
N LEU A 15 -3.53 21.70 3.44
CA LEU A 15 -4.64 22.60 3.10
C LEU A 15 -5.81 22.48 4.08
N GLY A 16 -6.20 21.25 4.46
CA GLY A 16 -7.27 21.01 5.42
C GLY A 16 -6.93 21.51 6.83
N LYS A 17 -5.69 21.30 7.29
CA LYS A 17 -5.18 21.86 8.56
C LYS A 17 -5.18 23.38 8.54
N LEU A 18 -4.74 23.97 7.44
CA LEU A 18 -4.74 25.42 7.24
C LEU A 18 -6.16 25.97 7.26
N ARG A 19 -7.13 25.31 6.61
CA ARG A 19 -8.54 25.70 6.69
C ARG A 19 -9.05 25.67 8.13
N ALA A 20 -8.77 24.59 8.86
CA ALA A 20 -9.23 24.39 10.22
C ALA A 20 -8.60 25.39 11.20
N SER A 21 -7.30 25.69 11.07
CA SER A 21 -6.61 26.68 11.92
C SER A 21 -7.07 28.12 11.69
N ARG A 22 -7.73 28.38 10.56
CA ARG A 22 -8.38 29.65 10.22
C ARG A 22 -9.89 29.65 10.53
N GLU A 23 -10.40 28.58 11.15
CA GLU A 23 -11.81 28.39 11.50
C GLU A 23 -12.76 28.51 10.30
N LEU A 24 -12.27 28.20 9.10
CA LEU A 24 -13.04 28.33 7.87
C LEU A 24 -13.93 27.10 7.63
N ASN A 25 -15.21 27.34 7.38
CA ASN A 25 -16.17 26.29 7.04
C ASN A 25 -15.94 25.78 5.61
N ALA A 26 -15.81 24.46 5.43
CA ALA A 26 -15.57 23.85 4.13
C ALA A 26 -16.66 24.15 3.09
N LYS A 27 -17.93 24.25 3.50
CA LYS A 27 -19.03 24.57 2.57
C LYS A 27 -18.93 26.00 2.05
N ASP A 28 -18.58 26.94 2.92
CA ASP A 28 -18.47 28.36 2.58
C ASP A 28 -17.26 28.61 1.68
N VAL A 29 -16.12 27.99 2.00
CA VAL A 29 -14.92 28.02 1.14
C VAL A 29 -15.24 27.45 -0.25
N ALA A 30 -15.90 26.29 -0.30
CA ALA A 30 -16.25 25.68 -1.58
C ALA A 30 -17.17 26.59 -2.40
N ALA A 31 -18.20 27.16 -1.78
CA ALA A 31 -19.11 28.10 -2.42
C ALA A 31 -18.39 29.35 -2.96
N ALA A 32 -17.52 29.96 -2.16
CA ALA A 32 -16.74 31.14 -2.55
C ALA A 32 -15.82 30.90 -3.76
N LEU A 33 -15.34 29.67 -3.93
CA LEU A 33 -14.50 29.27 -5.06
C LEU A 33 -15.27 28.73 -6.26
N GLY A 34 -16.61 28.60 -6.15
CA GLY A 34 -17.48 28.03 -7.17
C GLY A 34 -17.38 26.51 -7.28
N TRP A 35 -17.08 25.83 -6.18
CA TRP A 35 -16.91 24.38 -6.10
C TRP A 35 -18.01 23.73 -5.27
N SER A 36 -18.24 22.43 -5.50
CA SER A 36 -19.05 21.64 -4.58
C SER A 36 -18.26 21.32 -3.30
N ALA A 37 -18.94 21.20 -2.16
CA ALA A 37 -18.32 20.76 -0.91
C ALA A 37 -17.61 19.39 -1.07
N SER A 38 -18.17 18.50 -1.89
CA SER A 38 -17.54 17.22 -2.25
C SER A 38 -16.23 17.39 -3.01
N LYS A 39 -16.10 18.39 -3.89
CA LYS A 39 -14.84 18.69 -4.58
C LYS A 39 -13.78 19.16 -3.57
N LEU A 40 -14.11 20.10 -2.69
CA LEU A 40 -13.15 20.59 -1.68
C LEU A 40 -12.72 19.47 -0.74
N SER A 41 -13.67 18.66 -0.24
CA SER A 41 -13.37 17.50 0.60
C SER A 41 -12.42 16.52 -0.10
N ARG A 42 -12.65 16.17 -1.37
CA ARG A 42 -11.73 15.29 -2.12
C ARG A 42 -10.36 15.91 -2.38
N ILE A 43 -10.26 17.24 -2.48
CA ILE A 43 -8.96 17.95 -2.58
C ILE A 43 -8.22 17.84 -1.25
N GLU A 44 -8.88 18.14 -0.13
CA GLU A 44 -8.30 18.09 1.21
C GLU A 44 -7.95 16.65 1.65
N SER A 45 -8.65 15.64 1.15
CA SER A 45 -8.26 14.23 1.31
C SER A 45 -7.17 13.77 0.32
N GLY A 46 -6.75 14.62 -0.62
CA GLY A 46 -5.76 14.27 -1.63
C GLY A 46 -6.24 13.23 -2.67
N LEU A 47 -7.54 13.01 -2.79
CA LEU A 47 -8.12 12.04 -3.73
C LEU A 47 -8.16 12.56 -5.17
N VAL A 48 -8.26 13.88 -5.36
CA VAL A 48 -8.25 14.52 -6.69
C VAL A 48 -7.10 15.50 -6.84
N PRO A 49 -6.48 15.59 -8.04
CA PRO A 49 -5.41 16.55 -8.28
C PRO A 49 -5.95 17.98 -8.23
N LEU A 50 -5.19 18.87 -7.57
CA LEU A 50 -5.45 20.30 -7.58
C LEU A 50 -4.71 20.96 -8.75
N GLN A 51 -5.34 21.92 -9.45
CA GLN A 51 -4.66 22.71 -10.48
C GLN A 51 -3.90 23.86 -9.81
N GLU A 52 -2.72 24.24 -10.31
CA GLU A 52 -1.90 25.31 -9.70
C GLU A 52 -2.67 26.64 -9.58
N ARG A 53 -3.47 26.99 -10.60
CA ARG A 53 -4.37 28.16 -10.56
C ARG A 53 -5.40 28.05 -9.43
N ASP A 54 -5.98 26.87 -9.24
CA ASP A 54 -6.99 26.64 -8.20
C ASP A 54 -6.35 26.59 -6.80
N ALA A 55 -5.12 26.10 -6.68
CA ALA A 55 -4.33 26.16 -5.45
C ALA A 55 -4.06 27.61 -5.04
N ALA A 56 -3.61 28.46 -5.96
CA ALA A 56 -3.39 29.89 -5.68
C ALA A 56 -4.67 30.58 -5.20
N ARG A 57 -5.82 30.29 -5.83
CA ARG A 57 -7.13 30.84 -5.42
C ARG A 57 -7.53 30.37 -4.01
N LEU A 58 -7.31 29.09 -3.70
CA LEU A 58 -7.62 28.52 -2.38
C LEU A 58 -6.74 29.13 -1.29
N LEU A 59 -5.43 29.25 -1.52
CA LEU A 59 -4.48 29.85 -0.58
C LEU A 59 -4.80 31.33 -0.31
N ALA A 60 -5.15 32.08 -1.36
CA ALA A 60 -5.60 33.46 -1.21
C ALA A 60 -6.88 33.55 -0.36
N HIS A 61 -7.83 32.63 -0.56
CA HIS A 61 -9.05 32.56 0.24
C HIS A 61 -8.78 32.15 1.69
N TYR A 62 -7.76 31.32 1.94
CA TYR A 62 -7.29 30.97 3.30
C TYR A 62 -6.47 32.08 3.96
N GLY A 63 -6.26 33.21 3.29
CA GLY A 63 -5.52 34.35 3.82
C GLY A 63 -4.02 34.12 3.91
N VAL A 64 -3.46 33.20 3.12
CA VAL A 64 -2.01 32.98 3.06
C VAL A 64 -1.34 34.15 2.33
N THR A 65 -0.58 34.95 3.05
CA THR A 65 0.09 36.15 2.53
C THR A 65 1.61 36.01 2.43
N SER A 66 2.20 35.02 3.10
CA SER A 66 3.65 34.75 3.05
C SER A 66 4.06 34.24 1.67
N PRO A 67 4.95 34.94 0.93
CA PRO A 67 5.41 34.49 -0.38
C PRO A 67 6.08 33.11 -0.35
N ASP A 68 6.80 32.80 0.73
CA ASP A 68 7.48 31.50 0.89
C ASP A 68 6.48 30.37 1.12
N GLU A 69 5.42 30.62 1.89
CA GLU A 69 4.36 29.65 2.14
C GLU A 69 3.55 29.38 0.86
N VAL A 70 3.20 30.43 0.10
CA VAL A 70 2.55 30.28 -1.21
C VAL A 70 3.45 29.47 -2.16
N LYS A 71 4.74 29.81 -2.25
CA LYS A 71 5.70 29.10 -3.09
C LYS A 71 5.82 27.63 -2.71
N HIS A 72 5.78 27.31 -1.41
CA HIS A 72 5.79 25.94 -0.90
C HIS A 72 4.57 25.14 -1.40
N PHE A 73 3.35 25.63 -1.17
CA PHE A 73 2.13 24.95 -1.59
C PHE A 73 2.00 24.80 -3.11
N LEU A 74 2.41 25.81 -3.90
CA LEU A 74 2.41 25.70 -5.35
C LEU A 74 3.45 24.69 -5.85
N SER A 75 4.62 24.63 -5.19
CA SER A 75 5.63 23.59 -5.48
C SER A 75 5.09 22.19 -5.22
N LEU A 76 4.46 21.95 -4.06
CA LEU A 76 3.79 20.69 -3.75
C LEU A 76 2.68 20.35 -4.75
N THR A 77 1.90 21.36 -5.16
CA THR A 77 0.86 21.19 -6.19
C THR A 77 1.46 20.70 -7.51
N ARG A 78 2.57 21.30 -7.99
CA ARG A 78 3.25 20.84 -9.21
C ARG A 78 3.78 19.43 -9.08
N GLN A 79 4.44 19.11 -7.98
CA GLN A 79 5.04 17.79 -7.75
C GLN A 79 3.97 16.69 -7.64
N SER A 80 2.86 16.94 -6.94
CA SER A 80 1.73 15.99 -6.78
C SER A 80 0.99 15.65 -8.09
N ARG A 81 1.25 16.41 -9.15
CA ARG A 81 0.71 16.21 -10.50
C ARG A 81 1.68 15.52 -11.44
N GLN A 82 2.93 15.33 -11.05
CA GLN A 82 3.87 14.55 -11.84
C GLN A 82 3.37 13.11 -12.00
N GLN A 83 3.77 12.46 -13.08
CA GLN A 83 3.44 11.05 -13.28
C GLN A 83 4.41 10.20 -12.47
N GLY A 84 3.89 9.32 -11.62
CA GLY A 84 4.72 8.32 -10.95
C GLY A 84 5.30 7.32 -11.95
N TRP A 85 6.37 6.64 -11.56
CA TRP A 85 7.10 5.70 -12.41
C TRP A 85 6.20 4.60 -13.01
N TRP A 86 5.12 4.21 -12.31
CA TRP A 86 4.16 3.21 -12.77
C TRP A 86 3.37 3.65 -14.02
N HIS A 87 3.35 4.94 -14.37
CA HIS A 87 2.73 5.40 -15.61
C HIS A 87 3.40 4.82 -16.86
N ALA A 88 4.69 4.45 -16.79
CA ALA A 88 5.40 3.77 -17.89
C ALA A 88 4.76 2.41 -18.26
N TYR A 89 4.00 1.81 -17.33
CA TYR A 89 3.31 0.53 -17.52
C TYR A 89 1.88 0.68 -18.06
N GLY A 90 1.40 1.92 -18.27
CA GLY A 90 0.13 2.20 -18.95
C GLY A 90 -1.09 1.49 -18.34
N GLU A 91 -1.84 0.78 -19.18
CA GLU A 91 -3.03 0.01 -18.79
C GLU A 91 -2.72 -1.27 -17.99
N ALA A 92 -1.46 -1.73 -17.99
CA ALA A 92 -1.07 -2.90 -17.19
C ALA A 92 -1.16 -2.64 -15.67
N VAL A 93 -1.19 -1.37 -15.27
CA VAL A 93 -1.54 -0.97 -13.89
C VAL A 93 -3.03 -0.57 -13.89
N PRO A 94 -3.92 -1.39 -13.30
CA PRO A 94 -5.31 -1.02 -13.15
C PRO A 94 -5.41 0.34 -12.46
N GLU A 95 -6.27 1.22 -12.94
CA GLU A 95 -6.37 2.60 -12.43
C GLU A 95 -6.50 2.64 -10.89
N ARG A 96 -7.35 1.77 -10.35
CA ARG A 96 -7.56 1.62 -8.90
C ARG A 96 -6.37 1.05 -8.12
N PHE A 97 -5.39 0.45 -8.80
CA PHE A 97 -4.16 -0.07 -8.20
C PHE A 97 -3.00 0.95 -8.22
N ARG A 98 -3.05 1.95 -9.11
CA ARG A 98 -2.03 3.02 -9.18
C ARG A 98 -1.87 3.74 -7.84
N ALA A 99 -3.00 4.01 -7.17
CA ALA A 99 -3.03 4.61 -5.84
C ALA A 99 -2.17 3.82 -4.84
N TYR A 100 -2.42 2.51 -4.74
CA TYR A 100 -1.66 1.61 -3.89
C TYR A 100 -0.16 1.59 -4.23
N VAL A 101 0.23 1.51 -5.50
CA VAL A 101 1.65 1.55 -5.90
C VAL A 101 2.33 2.84 -5.45
N GLY A 102 1.63 3.98 -5.56
CA GLY A 102 2.14 5.25 -5.08
C GLY A 102 2.25 5.34 -3.57
N PHE A 103 1.34 4.72 -2.82
CA PHE A 103 1.44 4.63 -1.36
C PHE A 103 2.55 3.66 -0.93
N GLU A 104 2.64 2.48 -1.55
CA GLU A 104 3.67 1.48 -1.27
C GLU A 104 5.08 2.03 -1.52
N SER A 105 5.26 2.83 -2.58
CA SER A 105 6.55 3.46 -2.93
C SER A 105 7.08 4.40 -1.85
N ASP A 106 6.18 5.00 -1.06
CA ASP A 106 6.51 6.04 -0.07
C ASP A 106 6.32 5.56 1.37
N ALA A 107 5.86 4.33 1.56
CA ALA A 107 5.68 3.78 2.88
C ALA A 107 7.04 3.72 3.61
N THR A 108 7.02 4.06 4.90
CA THR A 108 8.14 3.85 5.83
C THR A 108 7.95 2.57 6.64
N LYS A 109 6.71 2.14 6.79
CA LYS A 109 6.33 0.86 7.39
C LYS A 109 5.11 0.27 6.69
N ILE A 110 5.11 -1.05 6.50
CA ILE A 110 4.02 -1.81 5.91
C ILE A 110 3.72 -2.99 6.84
N LEU A 111 2.51 -3.02 7.38
CA LEU A 111 1.96 -4.19 8.07
C LEU A 111 1.05 -4.91 7.09
N THR A 112 1.19 -6.22 6.90
CA THR A 112 0.32 -6.96 5.97
C THR A 112 -0.08 -8.31 6.52
N PHE A 113 -1.36 -8.65 6.39
CA PHE A 113 -1.89 -9.98 6.65
C PHE A 113 -2.41 -10.58 5.35
N GLN A 114 -1.94 -11.78 5.02
CA GLN A 114 -2.35 -12.50 3.82
C GLN A 114 -2.88 -13.89 4.16
N CYS A 115 -4.13 -14.18 3.81
CA CYS A 115 -4.77 -15.47 4.11
C CYS A 115 -4.36 -16.57 3.13
N GLU A 116 -4.33 -16.23 1.84
CA GLU A 116 -4.38 -17.21 0.74
C GLU A 116 -3.21 -17.08 -0.25
N LEU A 117 -2.60 -15.90 -0.33
CA LEU A 117 -1.47 -15.58 -1.20
C LEU A 117 -0.27 -15.15 -0.36
N LEU A 118 0.92 -15.24 -0.93
CA LEU A 118 2.11 -14.67 -0.28
C LEU A 118 2.20 -13.15 -0.55
N PRO A 119 2.75 -12.35 0.39
CA PRO A 119 2.83 -10.90 0.23
C PRO A 119 3.56 -10.50 -1.06
N GLY A 120 2.96 -9.63 -1.86
CA GLY A 120 3.47 -9.30 -3.19
C GLY A 120 4.90 -8.75 -3.24
N LEU A 121 5.35 -8.10 -2.17
CA LEU A 121 6.73 -7.61 -2.05
C LEU A 121 7.77 -8.70 -1.78
N LEU A 122 7.33 -9.89 -1.38
CA LEU A 122 8.19 -11.03 -1.02
C LEU A 122 8.03 -12.20 -1.99
N GLN A 123 7.44 -11.95 -3.18
CA GLN A 123 7.18 -13.00 -4.17
C GLN A 123 8.35 -13.15 -5.14
N THR A 124 8.70 -14.39 -5.50
CA THR A 124 9.55 -14.68 -6.65
C THR A 124 8.77 -14.44 -7.94
N GLU A 125 9.51 -14.22 -9.03
CA GLU A 125 8.92 -14.03 -10.36
C GLU A 125 8.05 -15.24 -10.78
N ALA A 126 8.54 -16.46 -10.53
CA ALA A 126 7.85 -17.70 -10.88
C ALA A 126 6.51 -17.84 -10.13
N TYR A 127 6.48 -17.56 -8.83
CA TYR A 127 5.23 -17.59 -8.05
C TYR A 127 4.26 -16.50 -8.53
N ALA A 128 4.73 -15.26 -8.66
CA ALA A 128 3.91 -14.13 -9.10
C ALA A 128 3.26 -14.38 -10.47
N ARG A 129 4.01 -14.92 -11.43
CA ARG A 129 3.51 -15.29 -12.76
C ARG A 129 2.37 -16.31 -12.68
N ASN A 130 2.53 -17.35 -11.84
CA ASN A 130 1.52 -18.39 -11.68
C ASN A 130 0.24 -17.89 -10.99
N VAL A 131 0.38 -16.99 -10.01
CA VAL A 131 -0.79 -16.30 -9.41
C VAL A 131 -1.52 -15.48 -10.46
N MET A 132 -0.81 -14.66 -11.24
CA MET A 132 -1.42 -13.79 -12.26
C MET A 132 -2.18 -14.59 -13.32
N ARG A 133 -1.58 -15.69 -13.82
CA ARG A 133 -2.24 -16.60 -14.77
C ARG A 133 -3.53 -17.21 -14.19
N SER A 134 -3.48 -17.63 -12.93
CA SER A 134 -4.64 -18.25 -12.26
C SER A 134 -5.78 -17.26 -12.01
N MET A 135 -5.45 -16.02 -11.60
CA MET A 135 -6.47 -15.00 -11.29
C MET A 135 -7.05 -14.31 -12.52
N GLN A 136 -6.33 -14.32 -13.64
CA GLN A 136 -6.72 -13.66 -14.89
C GLN A 136 -6.53 -14.59 -16.09
N PRO A 137 -7.29 -15.71 -16.16
CA PRO A 137 -7.06 -16.75 -17.17
C PRO A 137 -7.36 -16.30 -18.61
N THR A 138 -8.07 -15.18 -18.79
CA THR A 138 -8.41 -14.61 -20.09
C THR A 138 -7.42 -13.55 -20.57
N GLU A 139 -6.47 -13.12 -19.73
CA GLU A 139 -5.45 -12.15 -20.14
C GLU A 139 -4.41 -12.79 -21.06
N SER A 140 -3.92 -12.00 -22.01
CA SER A 140 -2.87 -12.44 -22.93
C SER A 140 -1.53 -12.64 -22.19
N ALA A 141 -0.66 -13.49 -22.73
CA ALA A 141 0.68 -13.68 -22.17
C ALA A 141 1.47 -12.36 -22.07
N GLY A 142 1.32 -11.45 -23.05
CA GLY A 142 1.98 -10.14 -23.03
C GLY A 142 1.45 -9.20 -21.94
N GLU A 143 0.16 -9.28 -21.58
CA GLU A 143 -0.39 -8.54 -20.44
C GLU A 143 0.14 -9.07 -19.11
N ILE A 144 0.22 -10.40 -18.98
CA ILE A 144 0.78 -11.05 -17.78
C ILE A 144 2.24 -10.65 -17.59
N GLU A 145 3.07 -10.68 -18.63
CA GLU A 145 4.48 -10.27 -18.52
C GLU A 145 4.62 -8.77 -18.18
N ARG A 146 3.74 -7.89 -18.69
CA ARG A 146 3.72 -6.47 -18.29
C ARG A 146 3.36 -6.29 -16.81
N ARG A 147 2.36 -7.02 -16.31
CA ARG A 147 1.98 -7.00 -14.88
C ARG A 147 3.06 -7.58 -13.97
N LEU A 148 3.74 -8.63 -14.45
CA LEU A 148 4.86 -9.24 -13.76
C LEU A 148 6.04 -8.29 -13.66
N ALA A 149 6.41 -7.63 -14.76
CA ALA A 149 7.45 -6.60 -14.77
C ALA A 149 7.11 -5.48 -13.77
N LEU A 150 5.85 -5.03 -13.71
CA LEU A 150 5.40 -4.08 -12.69
C LEU A 150 5.56 -4.63 -11.26
N ARG A 151 5.20 -5.91 -11.01
CA ARG A 151 5.36 -6.54 -9.68
C ARG A 151 6.82 -6.54 -9.25
N MET A 152 7.73 -6.90 -10.15
CA MET A 152 9.17 -6.92 -9.85
C MET A 152 9.74 -5.51 -9.67
N GLU A 153 9.27 -4.53 -10.45
CA GLU A 153 9.66 -3.13 -10.26
C GLU A 153 9.26 -2.61 -8.87
N ARG A 154 8.05 -2.95 -8.40
CA ARG A 154 7.58 -2.57 -7.06
C ARG A 154 8.47 -3.11 -5.95
N GLN A 155 9.06 -4.29 -6.12
CA GLN A 155 9.92 -4.90 -5.10
C GLN A 155 11.23 -4.13 -4.89
N ARG A 156 11.66 -3.30 -5.85
CA ARG A 156 12.88 -2.49 -5.71
C ARG A 156 12.83 -1.49 -4.56
N ILE A 157 11.65 -1.21 -3.98
CA ILE A 157 11.54 -0.42 -2.75
C ILE A 157 12.31 -1.06 -1.59
N LEU A 158 12.55 -2.39 -1.62
CA LEU A 158 13.32 -3.11 -0.62
C LEU A 158 14.82 -2.83 -0.73
N ASP A 159 15.30 -2.38 -1.89
CA ASP A 159 16.73 -2.18 -2.19
C ASP A 159 17.15 -0.71 -2.12
N ARG A 160 16.23 0.19 -1.76
CA ARG A 160 16.55 1.62 -1.59
C ARG A 160 17.39 1.85 -0.33
N GLN A 161 18.02 3.01 -0.22
CA GLN A 161 18.88 3.37 0.92
C GLN A 161 18.17 3.25 2.28
N ASP A 162 16.89 3.59 2.34
CA ASP A 162 16.07 3.55 3.56
C ASP A 162 14.78 2.74 3.32
N PRO A 163 14.86 1.39 3.22
CA PRO A 163 13.74 0.54 2.83
C PRO A 163 12.63 0.53 3.89
N PRO A 164 11.36 0.29 3.52
CA PRO A 164 10.28 0.24 4.49
C PRO A 164 10.49 -0.92 5.49
N GLN A 165 10.06 -0.69 6.73
CA GLN A 165 9.88 -1.76 7.72
C GLN A 165 8.66 -2.60 7.32
N ILE A 166 8.85 -3.88 7.02
CA ILE A 166 7.78 -4.79 6.62
C ILE A 166 7.53 -5.78 7.74
N TRP A 167 6.26 -5.91 8.15
CA TRP A 167 5.80 -7.01 8.98
C TRP A 167 4.70 -7.76 8.26
N ALA A 168 5.01 -8.97 7.79
CA ALA A 168 4.08 -9.84 7.10
C ALA A 168 3.62 -10.98 8.02
N ILE A 169 2.32 -11.08 8.23
CA ILE A 169 1.68 -12.26 8.82
C ILE A 169 1.06 -13.06 7.69
N ILE A 170 1.48 -14.31 7.53
CA ILE A 170 1.08 -15.20 6.44
C ILE A 170 0.24 -16.33 7.03
N GLY A 171 -0.98 -16.50 6.54
CA GLY A 171 -1.84 -17.62 6.92
C GLY A 171 -1.26 -18.96 6.47
N GLU A 172 -1.47 -20.01 7.24
CA GLU A 172 -0.94 -21.34 6.90
C GLU A 172 -1.44 -21.86 5.54
N ALA A 173 -2.66 -21.50 5.13
CA ALA A 173 -3.18 -21.84 3.80
C ALA A 173 -2.32 -21.26 2.67
N ALA A 174 -1.78 -20.05 2.83
CA ALA A 174 -0.93 -19.41 1.82
C ALA A 174 0.41 -20.15 1.61
N ILE A 175 0.97 -20.76 2.66
CA ILE A 175 2.22 -21.53 2.54
C ILE A 175 2.00 -22.99 2.15
N ARG A 176 0.77 -23.51 2.26
CA ARG A 176 0.42 -24.91 1.93
C ARG A 176 -0.30 -25.08 0.58
N ARG A 177 -0.58 -23.98 -0.15
CA ARG A 177 -1.17 -24.04 -1.50
C ARG A 177 -0.07 -24.15 -2.57
N PRO A 178 -0.02 -25.22 -3.38
CA PRO A 178 1.05 -25.46 -4.35
C PRO A 178 0.93 -24.60 -5.62
N VAL A 179 1.09 -23.28 -5.49
CA VAL A 179 1.00 -22.35 -6.62
C VAL A 179 2.18 -22.58 -7.57
N GLY A 180 1.88 -22.87 -8.83
CA GLY A 180 2.91 -23.18 -9.83
C GLY A 180 3.56 -24.56 -9.66
N GLY A 181 3.00 -25.41 -8.80
CA GLY A 181 3.55 -26.72 -8.45
C GLY A 181 4.60 -26.66 -7.34
N ASN A 182 5.04 -27.85 -6.92
CA ASN A 182 5.90 -28.04 -5.76
C ASN A 182 7.22 -27.26 -5.84
N ALA A 183 7.92 -27.32 -6.97
CA ALA A 183 9.21 -26.65 -7.13
C ALA A 183 9.13 -25.12 -6.97
N VAL A 184 8.11 -24.50 -7.60
CA VAL A 184 7.87 -23.05 -7.51
C VAL A 184 7.54 -22.65 -6.08
N MET A 185 6.70 -23.45 -5.41
CA MET A 185 6.30 -23.18 -4.03
C MET A 185 7.48 -23.33 -3.06
N ALA A 186 8.30 -24.38 -3.21
CA ALA A 186 9.49 -24.60 -2.40
C ALA A 186 10.53 -23.48 -2.56
N GLU A 187 10.78 -23.02 -3.78
CA GLU A 187 11.65 -21.88 -4.06
C GLU A 187 11.12 -20.61 -3.40
N GLN A 188 9.83 -20.34 -3.56
CA GLN A 188 9.18 -19.17 -3.01
C GLN A 188 9.21 -19.12 -1.47
N LEU A 189 9.00 -20.23 -0.78
CA LEU A 189 9.05 -20.29 0.68
C LEU A 189 10.47 -20.10 1.21
N ARG A 190 11.47 -20.70 0.55
CA ARG A 190 12.89 -20.47 0.86
C ARG A 190 13.25 -19.00 0.67
N HIS A 191 12.84 -18.40 -0.43
CA HIS A 191 13.07 -16.98 -0.70
C HIS A 191 12.52 -16.06 0.41
N ILE A 192 11.30 -16.30 0.93
CA ILE A 192 10.75 -15.52 2.04
C ILE A 192 11.54 -15.74 3.32
N ALA A 193 11.93 -16.98 3.62
CA ALA A 193 12.73 -17.30 4.79
C ALA A 193 14.09 -16.58 4.75
N ASP A 194 14.76 -16.60 3.60
CA ASP A 194 16.06 -15.95 3.39
C ASP A 194 15.93 -14.42 3.50
N LEU A 195 14.91 -13.81 2.89
CA LEU A 195 14.63 -12.37 3.05
C LEU A 195 14.43 -11.97 4.51
N ALA A 196 13.68 -12.75 5.29
CA ALA A 196 13.41 -12.46 6.70
C ALA A 196 14.64 -12.70 7.60
N GLU A 197 15.55 -13.59 7.21
CA GLU A 197 16.79 -13.87 7.94
C GLU A 197 17.89 -12.83 7.64
N GLU A 198 18.01 -12.42 6.37
CA GLU A 198 19.08 -11.54 5.89
C GLU A 198 18.77 -10.05 6.06
N ARG A 199 17.49 -9.65 6.04
CA ARG A 199 17.09 -8.23 6.05
C ARG A 199 16.43 -7.85 7.38
N PRO A 200 17.07 -6.97 8.19
CA PRO A 200 16.53 -6.59 9.50
C PRO A 200 15.24 -5.76 9.43
N ASN A 201 14.90 -5.21 8.26
CA ASN A 201 13.67 -4.46 8.03
C ASN A 201 12.51 -5.36 7.57
N ILE A 202 12.66 -6.70 7.52
CA ILE A 202 11.61 -7.64 7.12
C ILE A 202 11.35 -8.64 8.24
N THR A 203 10.17 -8.56 8.85
CA THR A 203 9.66 -9.53 9.82
C THR A 203 8.56 -10.37 9.19
N VAL A 204 8.70 -11.69 9.27
CA VAL A 204 7.66 -12.63 8.81
C VAL A 204 7.17 -13.48 9.97
N GLN A 205 5.86 -13.67 10.06
CA GLN A 205 5.22 -14.62 10.95
C GLN A 205 4.25 -15.49 10.18
N VAL A 206 4.01 -16.70 10.68
CA VAL A 206 3.01 -17.62 10.13
C VAL A 206 1.88 -17.79 11.14
N LEU A 207 0.64 -17.57 10.71
CA LEU A 207 -0.56 -17.87 11.49
C LEU A 207 -0.95 -19.33 11.24
N PRO A 208 -0.71 -20.25 12.21
CA PRO A 208 -0.96 -21.67 12.00
C PRO A 208 -2.46 -21.99 12.06
N PHE A 209 -2.89 -23.10 11.44
CA PHE A 209 -4.26 -23.61 11.54
C PHE A 209 -4.66 -23.93 12.98
N SER A 210 -3.71 -24.29 13.84
CA SER A 210 -3.94 -24.51 15.27
C SER A 210 -4.39 -23.27 16.04
N ALA A 211 -4.23 -22.06 15.46
CA ALA A 211 -4.78 -20.84 16.03
C ALA A 211 -6.31 -20.80 15.97
N GLY A 212 -6.94 -21.62 15.11
CA GLY A 212 -8.38 -21.65 14.93
C GLY A 212 -8.93 -20.35 14.32
N ALA A 213 -10.15 -19.99 14.74
CA ALA A 213 -10.77 -18.74 14.30
C ALA A 213 -9.98 -17.53 14.81
N HIS A 214 -9.73 -16.56 13.93
CA HIS A 214 -8.91 -15.38 14.22
C HIS A 214 -9.59 -14.06 13.85
N ALA A 215 -8.98 -12.94 14.21
CA ALA A 215 -9.59 -11.61 14.09
C ALA A 215 -9.81 -11.09 12.66
N SER A 216 -9.43 -11.86 11.63
CA SER A 216 -9.50 -11.45 10.22
C SER A 216 -9.88 -12.63 9.31
N MET A 217 -10.81 -13.47 9.77
CA MET A 217 -11.32 -14.60 8.98
C MET A 217 -11.82 -14.10 7.62
N GLY A 218 -11.22 -14.59 6.53
CA GLY A 218 -11.64 -14.32 5.16
C GLY A 218 -11.22 -12.96 4.57
N ALA A 219 -10.38 -12.18 5.25
CA ALA A 219 -9.94 -10.88 4.74
C ALA A 219 -8.41 -10.70 4.86
N SER A 220 -7.78 -10.33 3.74
CA SER A 220 -6.38 -9.87 3.72
C SER A 220 -6.35 -8.35 3.63
N PHE A 221 -5.36 -7.73 4.26
CA PHE A 221 -5.22 -6.27 4.27
C PHE A 221 -3.76 -5.86 4.50
N SER A 222 -3.46 -4.62 4.15
CA SER A 222 -2.19 -3.97 4.44
C SER A 222 -2.42 -2.61 5.10
N ILE A 223 -1.60 -2.23 6.07
CA ILE A 223 -1.58 -0.90 6.68
C ILE A 223 -0.26 -0.23 6.29
N LEU A 224 -0.34 0.90 5.61
CA LEU A 224 0.79 1.67 5.10
C LEU A 224 0.97 2.91 5.94
N PHE A 225 2.17 3.08 6.49
CA PHE A 225 2.55 4.22 7.32
C PHE A 225 3.57 5.07 6.55
N PHE A 226 3.57 6.37 6.83
CA PHE A 226 4.38 7.35 6.12
C PHE A 226 5.05 8.30 7.12
N SER A 227 6.23 8.82 6.80
CA SER A 227 6.89 9.86 7.59
C SER A 227 6.30 11.24 7.33
N ASP A 228 5.96 11.51 6.07
CA ASP A 228 5.76 12.88 5.56
C ASP A 228 4.29 13.30 5.48
N ILE A 229 3.36 12.39 5.79
CA ILE A 229 1.93 12.65 5.83
C ILE A 229 1.31 12.13 7.13
N PRO A 230 0.35 12.87 7.71
CA PRO A 230 -0.34 12.40 8.90
C PRO A 230 -1.21 11.17 8.61
N GLY A 231 -1.17 10.22 9.54
CA GLY A 231 -1.98 9.00 9.52
C GLY A 231 -1.40 7.88 8.65
N SER A 232 -2.07 6.73 8.69
CA SER A 232 -1.81 5.57 7.85
C SER A 232 -2.98 5.35 6.88
N ILE A 233 -2.83 4.36 6.00
CA ILE A 233 -3.88 3.91 5.09
C ILE A 233 -4.03 2.41 5.21
N VAL A 234 -5.26 1.92 5.34
CA VAL A 234 -5.53 0.50 5.12
C VAL A 234 -5.88 0.27 3.66
N TYR A 235 -5.24 -0.70 3.05
CA TYR A 235 -5.58 -1.25 1.76
C TYR A 235 -6.16 -2.65 1.92
N SER A 236 -7.29 -2.90 1.30
CA SER A 236 -7.85 -4.24 1.12
C SER A 236 -8.43 -4.37 -0.28
N GLU A 237 -8.48 -5.59 -0.80
CA GLU A 237 -9.06 -5.86 -2.11
C GLU A 237 -9.98 -7.06 -2.07
N THR A 238 -11.03 -6.97 -2.89
CA THR A 238 -11.87 -8.09 -3.28
C THR A 238 -11.62 -8.36 -4.76
N ILE A 239 -12.30 -9.36 -5.33
CA ILE A 239 -12.22 -9.68 -6.76
C ILE A 239 -12.55 -8.45 -7.63
N THR A 240 -13.48 -7.60 -7.22
CA THR A 240 -14.01 -6.51 -8.05
C THR A 240 -13.71 -5.10 -7.50
N SER A 241 -13.29 -4.99 -6.24
CA SER A 241 -13.07 -3.72 -5.57
C SER A 241 -11.70 -3.63 -4.90
N LYS A 242 -11.21 -2.40 -4.79
CA LYS A 242 -10.04 -2.04 -3.99
C LYS A 242 -10.49 -0.93 -3.05
N THR A 243 -10.21 -1.08 -1.78
CA THR A 243 -10.66 -0.18 -0.72
C THR A 243 -9.45 0.46 -0.06
N TYR A 244 -9.53 1.78 0.12
CA TYR A 244 -8.56 2.57 0.87
C TYR A 244 -9.29 3.18 2.05
N VAL A 245 -8.93 2.78 3.27
CA VAL A 245 -9.51 3.31 4.49
C VAL A 245 -8.59 4.39 5.04
N GLU A 246 -9.15 5.58 5.24
CA GLU A 246 -8.45 6.75 5.77
C GLU A 246 -9.02 7.21 7.12
N ASP A 247 -10.20 6.70 7.50
CA ASP A 247 -10.83 6.99 8.78
C ASP A 247 -9.98 6.44 9.93
N GLN A 248 -9.66 7.30 10.90
CA GLN A 248 -8.73 6.95 11.97
C GLN A 248 -9.30 5.89 12.92
N ALA A 249 -10.61 5.86 13.15
CA ALA A 249 -11.22 4.85 14.00
C ALA A 249 -11.23 3.49 13.31
N GLU A 250 -11.47 3.45 12.00
CA GLU A 250 -11.35 2.22 11.22
C GLU A 250 -9.91 1.73 11.08
N ILE A 251 -8.94 2.63 10.89
CA ILE A 251 -7.51 2.31 10.90
C ILE A 251 -7.12 1.68 12.24
N ALA A 252 -7.47 2.31 13.37
CA ALA A 252 -7.17 1.80 14.70
C ALA A 252 -7.75 0.39 14.93
N ARG A 253 -8.93 0.11 14.37
CA ARG A 253 -9.52 -1.23 14.39
C ARG A 253 -8.67 -2.25 13.61
N HIS A 254 -8.13 -1.88 12.46
CA HIS A 254 -7.24 -2.76 11.69
C HIS A 254 -5.91 -3.00 12.39
N GLU A 255 -5.34 -1.99 13.05
CA GLU A 255 -4.13 -2.15 13.87
C GLU A 255 -4.37 -3.12 15.04
N ASP A 256 -5.49 -2.99 15.74
CA ASP A 256 -5.90 -3.91 16.80
C ASP A 256 -6.14 -5.34 16.28
N VAL A 257 -6.77 -5.49 15.11
CA VAL A 257 -6.86 -6.80 14.41
C VAL A 257 -5.47 -7.35 14.10
N PHE A 258 -4.54 -6.54 13.58
CA PHE A 258 -3.18 -6.96 13.26
C PHE A 258 -2.42 -7.42 14.51
N HIS A 259 -2.54 -6.70 15.63
CA HIS A 259 -1.93 -7.11 16.90
C HIS A 259 -2.48 -8.43 17.44
N ARG A 260 -3.79 -8.67 17.30
CA ARG A 260 -4.37 -9.99 17.64
C ARG A 260 -3.83 -11.11 16.76
N LEU A 261 -3.70 -10.87 15.45
CA LEU A 261 -3.10 -11.85 14.54
C LEU A 261 -1.65 -12.15 14.90
N MET A 262 -0.88 -11.11 15.25
CA MET A 262 0.51 -11.23 15.68
C MET A 262 0.63 -12.10 16.93
N ALA A 263 -0.23 -11.86 17.93
CA ALA A 263 -0.25 -12.63 19.18
C ALA A 263 -0.60 -14.12 18.96
N SER A 264 -1.39 -14.43 17.94
CA SER A 264 -1.78 -15.81 17.58
C SER A 264 -0.83 -16.48 16.59
N SER A 265 0.14 -15.76 16.04
CA SER A 265 1.09 -16.27 15.05
C SER A 265 2.34 -16.84 15.72
N VAL A 266 3.05 -17.72 15.00
CA VAL A 266 4.35 -18.20 15.49
C VAL A 266 5.34 -17.04 15.55
N GLN A 267 6.24 -17.09 16.55
CA GLN A 267 7.33 -16.12 16.69
C GLN A 267 8.19 -16.05 15.42
N PRO A 268 8.77 -14.88 15.07
CA PRO A 268 9.46 -14.68 13.80
C PRO A 268 10.55 -15.74 13.51
N GLU A 269 11.36 -16.09 14.51
CA GLU A 269 12.44 -17.07 14.37
C GLU A 269 11.88 -18.46 14.03
N LYS A 270 10.77 -18.84 14.67
CA LYS A 270 10.06 -20.10 14.39
C LYS A 270 9.32 -20.05 13.06
N ALA A 271 8.93 -18.87 12.58
CA ALA A 271 8.30 -18.70 11.28
C ALA A 271 9.28 -19.04 10.15
N ILE A 272 10.54 -18.59 10.25
CA ILE A 272 11.62 -18.93 9.30
C ILE A 272 11.80 -20.46 9.22
N THR A 273 11.94 -21.13 10.37
CA THR A 273 12.03 -22.59 10.41
C THR A 273 10.79 -23.25 9.79
N ARG A 274 9.59 -22.76 10.10
CA ARG A 274 8.34 -23.32 9.55
C ARG A 274 8.27 -23.19 8.04
N LEU A 275 8.67 -22.04 7.47
CA LEU A 275 8.72 -21.83 6.02
C LEU A 275 9.68 -22.81 5.35
N ARG A 276 10.88 -23.01 5.92
CA ARG A 276 11.87 -23.98 5.43
C ARG A 276 11.34 -25.41 5.48
N ASN A 277 10.74 -25.84 6.59
CA ASN A 277 10.16 -27.18 6.71
C ASN A 277 9.05 -27.43 5.68
N VAL A 278 8.15 -26.46 5.48
CA VAL A 278 7.08 -26.60 4.46
C VAL A 278 7.68 -26.58 3.05
N ALA A 279 8.76 -25.85 2.80
CA ALA A 279 9.47 -25.91 1.52
C ALA A 279 10.06 -27.31 1.24
N GLU A 280 10.58 -27.98 2.27
CA GLU A 280 11.11 -29.36 2.16
C GLU A 280 9.99 -30.38 1.89
N GLU A 281 8.80 -30.20 2.46
CA GLU A 281 7.63 -31.04 2.16
C GLU A 281 7.27 -31.04 0.66
N TYR A 282 7.59 -29.95 -0.07
CA TYR A 282 7.43 -29.87 -1.53
C TYR A 282 8.61 -30.44 -2.32
N GLY A 283 9.74 -30.75 -1.69
CA GLY A 283 10.90 -31.35 -2.35
C GLY A 283 10.79 -32.86 -2.62
N ILE A 284 9.70 -33.48 -2.18
CA ILE A 284 9.41 -34.92 -2.26
C ILE A 284 8.54 -35.24 -3.47
#